data_AF-A0A9X6QKX4-F1
#
_entry.id   AF-A0A9X6QKX4-F1
#
_cell.length_a   1.000
_cell.length_b   1.000
_cell.length_c   1.000
_cell.angle_alpha   90.00
_cell.angle_beta   90.00
_cell.angle_gamma   90.00
#
_symmetry.space_group_name_H-M   'P 1'
#
loop_
_entity.id
_entity.type
_entity.pdbx_description
1 polymer ?
#
loop_
_entity_poly.entity_id
_entity_poly.type
_entity_poly.pdbx_seq_one_letter_code
_entity_poly.pdbx_strand_id
1 'polypeptide(L)'
;MKYMHHNMIVMLTIFLFITACSNGERIKDIYDVRSDDFKKYTGTYVGNNSDVVAIINHLPGGGTVQSISLENENIKVNYGAKESGALTEEMIETYWFDEKDTMKKNFLFNATYLVILVPNAKAYEFQIENKNFKITREEMLSILHREFDDFPKEKDIWDKNKVIKFFNGNEEKIKMLVEDKDFRKSLFAKYPVSQLK
;
A
#
# COMPACT_ATOMS: atom_id res chain seq x y z
N MET A 1 53.49 -23.52 -21.11
CA MET A 1 52.06 -23.14 -21.20
C MET A 1 51.24 -23.89 -20.15
N LYS A 2 51.21 -23.44 -18.89
CA LYS A 2 50.36 -24.07 -17.84
C LYS A 2 49.73 -23.08 -16.86
N TYR A 3 50.03 -21.79 -16.96
CA TYR A 3 49.52 -20.76 -16.03
C TYR A 3 48.49 -19.80 -16.64
N MET A 4 48.24 -19.86 -17.95
CA MET A 4 47.28 -18.97 -18.61
C MET A 4 45.83 -19.48 -18.61
N HIS A 5 45.60 -20.75 -18.25
CA HIS A 5 44.24 -21.31 -18.17
C HIS A 5 43.58 -21.12 -16.80
N HIS A 6 44.37 -20.96 -15.73
CA HIS A 6 43.81 -20.85 -14.37
C HIS A 6 43.24 -19.45 -14.10
N ASN A 7 43.89 -18.39 -14.61
CA ASN A 7 43.40 -17.01 -14.43
C ASN A 7 42.19 -16.67 -15.30
N MET A 8 41.96 -17.39 -16.41
CA MET A 8 40.79 -17.19 -17.26
C MET A 8 39.52 -17.83 -16.66
N ILE A 9 39.68 -18.94 -15.91
CA ILE A 9 38.56 -19.61 -15.24
C ILE A 9 38.10 -18.82 -14.01
N VAL A 10 39.02 -18.22 -13.25
CA VAL A 10 38.69 -17.42 -12.05
C VAL A 10 37.99 -16.10 -12.40
N MET A 11 38.29 -15.50 -13.57
CA MET A 11 37.60 -14.29 -14.02
C MET A 11 36.20 -14.60 -14.59
N LEU A 12 35.96 -15.82 -15.08
CA LEU A 12 34.66 -16.23 -15.64
C LEU A 12 33.61 -16.57 -14.57
N THR A 13 34.03 -17.02 -13.38
CA THR A 13 33.12 -17.32 -12.25
C THR A 13 32.64 -16.09 -11.49
N ILE A 14 33.33 -14.96 -11.59
CA ILE A 14 32.94 -13.71 -10.90
C ILE A 14 31.80 -12.99 -11.65
N PHE A 15 31.61 -13.26 -12.94
CA PHE A 15 30.54 -12.66 -13.75
C PHE A 15 29.17 -13.37 -13.64
N LEU A 16 29.08 -14.51 -12.93
CA LEU A 16 27.84 -15.27 -12.79
C LEU A 16 26.92 -14.79 -11.64
N PHE A 17 27.31 -13.75 -10.88
CA PHE A 17 26.52 -13.25 -9.75
C PHE A 17 25.71 -11.98 -10.05
N ILE A 18 25.64 -11.55 -11.31
CA ILE A 18 24.86 -10.37 -11.69
C ILE A 18 23.86 -10.80 -12.76
N THR A 19 22.58 -10.54 -12.49
CA THR A 19 21.38 -10.87 -13.27
C THR A 19 20.83 -12.29 -13.11
N ALA A 20 20.56 -12.71 -11.88
CA ALA A 20 19.26 -13.32 -11.63
C ALA A 20 18.21 -12.19 -11.67
N CYS A 21 17.90 -11.68 -12.87
CA CYS A 21 16.62 -11.02 -13.09
C CYS A 21 15.58 -12.13 -13.07
N SER A 22 15.20 -12.58 -11.87
CA SER A 22 13.94 -13.30 -11.75
C SER A 22 12.88 -12.29 -12.17
N ASN A 23 12.23 -12.54 -13.31
CA ASN A 23 10.90 -12.00 -13.59
C ASN A 23 9.89 -12.69 -12.64
N GLY A 24 10.22 -12.72 -11.33
CA GLY A 24 9.33 -13.16 -10.29
C GLY A 24 8.29 -12.08 -10.08
N GLU A 25 7.06 -12.49 -9.83
CA GLU A 25 5.97 -11.59 -9.48
C GLU A 25 6.39 -10.84 -8.21
N ARG A 26 6.75 -9.55 -8.34
CA ARG A 26 7.16 -8.72 -7.20
C ARG A 26 5.94 -8.09 -6.55
N ILE A 27 5.95 -8.00 -5.22
CA ILE A 27 4.88 -7.31 -4.49
C ILE A 27 5.03 -5.80 -4.76
N LYS A 28 3.91 -5.18 -5.16
CA LYS A 28 3.84 -3.75 -5.46
C LYS A 28 4.11 -2.94 -4.19
N ASP A 29 5.01 -1.95 -4.28
CA ASP A 29 5.29 -0.98 -3.22
C ASP A 29 4.60 0.37 -3.45
N ILE A 30 4.81 1.34 -2.54
CA ILE A 30 4.23 2.69 -2.61
C ILE A 30 4.66 3.48 -3.85
N TYR A 31 5.88 3.26 -4.35
CA TYR A 31 6.45 4.01 -5.47
C TYR A 31 5.94 3.51 -6.82
N ASP A 32 5.44 2.28 -6.87
CA ASP A 32 4.75 1.72 -8.03
C ASP A 32 3.34 2.31 -8.25
N VAL A 33 2.79 3.01 -7.25
CA VAL A 33 1.42 3.54 -7.30
C VAL A 33 1.43 4.89 -7.98
N ARG A 34 0.66 5.01 -9.07
CA ARG A 34 0.43 6.27 -9.77
C ARG A 34 -1.03 6.69 -9.61
N SER A 35 -1.25 7.97 -9.32
CA SER A 35 -2.62 8.51 -9.18
C SER A 35 -3.50 8.26 -10.42
N ASP A 36 -2.87 8.24 -11.60
CA ASP A 36 -3.51 7.97 -12.87
C ASP A 36 -4.24 6.62 -12.93
N ASP A 37 -3.74 5.61 -12.21
CA ASP A 37 -4.34 4.27 -12.14
C ASP A 37 -5.74 4.30 -11.49
N PHE A 38 -6.02 5.35 -10.70
CA PHE A 38 -7.25 5.47 -9.92
C PHE A 38 -8.28 6.44 -10.49
N LYS A 39 -7.96 7.17 -11.58
CA LYS A 39 -8.85 8.16 -12.22
C LYS A 39 -10.24 7.63 -12.57
N LYS A 40 -10.37 6.33 -12.86
CA LYS A 40 -11.64 5.69 -13.19
C LYS A 40 -12.49 5.31 -11.98
N TYR A 41 -11.88 5.24 -10.79
CA TYR A 41 -12.55 4.83 -9.54
C TYR A 41 -12.96 6.00 -8.64
N THR A 42 -12.65 7.24 -9.03
CA THR A 42 -13.03 8.43 -8.27
C THR A 42 -14.54 8.54 -8.12
N GLY A 43 -15.02 8.79 -6.90
CA GLY A 43 -16.45 8.86 -6.60
C GLY A 43 -17.13 7.50 -6.47
N THR A 44 -16.35 6.42 -6.31
CA THR A 44 -16.91 5.10 -5.95
C THR A 44 -17.46 5.11 -4.53
N TYR A 45 -18.03 3.99 -4.09
CA TYR A 45 -18.63 3.81 -2.78
C TYR A 45 -18.58 2.34 -2.39
N VAL A 46 -18.70 2.04 -1.10
CA VAL A 46 -18.54 0.67 -0.58
C VAL A 46 -19.45 -0.37 -1.26
N GLY A 47 -20.66 0.03 -1.67
CA GLY A 47 -21.60 -0.86 -2.38
C GLY A 47 -21.20 -1.21 -3.82
N ASN A 48 -20.19 -0.56 -4.39
CA ASN A 48 -19.57 -0.95 -5.65
C ASN A 48 -18.35 -1.83 -5.38
N ASN A 49 -18.63 -3.07 -4.99
CA ASN A 49 -17.60 -4.02 -4.55
C ASN A 49 -16.49 -4.23 -5.59
N SER A 50 -16.86 -4.24 -6.89
CA SER A 50 -15.91 -4.44 -7.99
C SER A 50 -14.85 -3.33 -8.01
N ASP A 51 -15.28 -2.07 -7.92
CA ASP A 51 -14.36 -0.94 -7.93
C ASP A 51 -13.53 -0.87 -6.65
N VAL A 52 -14.11 -1.15 -5.48
CA VAL A 52 -13.38 -1.17 -4.21
C VAL A 52 -12.30 -2.26 -4.21
N VAL A 53 -12.62 -3.46 -4.66
CA VAL A 53 -11.66 -4.57 -4.81
C VAL A 53 -10.55 -4.17 -5.80
N ALA A 54 -10.91 -3.54 -6.92
CA ALA A 54 -9.94 -3.13 -7.91
C ALA A 54 -9.00 -2.04 -7.36
N ILE A 55 -9.49 -1.05 -6.61
CA ILE A 55 -8.65 -0.06 -5.90
C ILE A 55 -7.67 -0.79 -4.99
N ILE A 56 -8.16 -1.67 -4.11
CA ILE A 56 -7.34 -2.37 -3.11
C ILE A 56 -6.23 -3.20 -3.78
N ASN A 57 -6.54 -3.89 -4.88
CA ASN A 57 -5.54 -4.66 -5.63
C ASN A 57 -4.50 -3.78 -6.35
N HIS A 58 -4.82 -2.52 -6.65
CA HIS A 58 -3.85 -1.58 -7.22
C HIS A 58 -2.97 -0.90 -6.18
N LEU A 59 -3.34 -0.93 -4.90
CA LEU A 59 -2.57 -0.37 -3.80
C LEU A 59 -1.34 -1.23 -3.45
N PRO A 60 -0.37 -0.69 -2.69
CA PRO A 60 0.79 -1.42 -2.18
C PRO A 60 0.36 -2.65 -1.37
N GLY A 61 1.04 -3.77 -1.61
CA GLY A 61 0.65 -5.06 -1.04
C GLY A 61 -0.60 -5.69 -1.67
N GLY A 62 -1.21 -5.09 -2.71
CA GLY A 62 -2.41 -5.59 -3.36
C GLY A 62 -2.30 -7.04 -3.87
N GLY A 63 -1.09 -7.45 -4.30
CA GLY A 63 -0.81 -8.82 -4.72
C GLY A 63 -0.96 -9.86 -3.58
N THR A 64 -0.85 -9.43 -2.33
CA THR A 64 -0.95 -10.30 -1.14
C THR A 64 -2.35 -10.27 -0.50
N VAL A 65 -3.36 -9.68 -1.13
CA VAL A 65 -4.73 -9.59 -0.56
C VAL A 65 -5.40 -10.97 -0.57
N GLN A 66 -5.69 -11.55 0.58
CA GLN A 66 -6.42 -12.81 0.73
C GLN A 66 -7.93 -12.61 0.68
N SER A 67 -8.44 -11.62 1.39
CA SER A 67 -9.87 -11.33 1.45
C SER A 67 -10.16 -9.86 1.74
N ILE A 68 -11.35 -9.42 1.31
CA ILE A 68 -11.87 -8.09 1.54
C ILE A 68 -13.31 -8.24 2.08
N SER A 69 -13.62 -7.55 3.18
CA SER A 69 -14.99 -7.41 3.70
C SER A 69 -15.42 -5.94 3.62
N LEU A 70 -16.65 -5.73 3.16
CA LEU A 70 -17.25 -4.41 2.87
C LEU A 70 -18.51 -4.15 3.73
N GLU A 71 -18.57 -4.77 4.90
CA GLU A 71 -19.75 -4.76 5.77
C GLU A 71 -19.95 -3.44 6.51
N ASN A 72 -21.21 -2.99 6.55
CA ASN A 72 -21.61 -1.77 7.27
C ASN A 72 -20.79 -0.54 6.87
N GLU A 73 -20.43 -0.45 5.58
CA GLU A 73 -19.59 0.60 5.02
C GLU A 73 -18.16 0.64 5.59
N ASN A 74 -17.69 -0.45 6.21
CA ASN A 74 -16.31 -0.59 6.63
C ASN A 74 -15.54 -1.38 5.58
N ILE A 75 -14.28 -1.00 5.33
CA ILE A 75 -13.38 -1.72 4.44
C ILE A 75 -12.39 -2.47 5.31
N LYS A 76 -12.49 -3.81 5.35
CA LYS A 76 -11.50 -4.68 5.98
C LYS A 76 -10.73 -5.43 4.91
N VAL A 77 -9.40 -5.39 4.97
CA VAL A 77 -8.50 -6.08 4.04
C VAL A 77 -7.58 -7.01 4.83
N ASN A 78 -7.63 -8.30 4.50
CA ASN A 78 -6.72 -9.29 5.05
C ASN A 78 -5.66 -9.63 3.99
N TYR A 79 -4.40 -9.55 4.37
CA TYR A 79 -3.24 -9.86 3.54
C TYR A 79 -2.58 -11.17 4.01
N GLY A 80 -1.92 -11.87 3.10
CA GLY A 80 -1.17 -13.10 3.36
C GLY A 80 -0.98 -13.93 2.10
N ALA A 81 -0.42 -15.13 2.25
CA ALA A 81 -0.22 -16.07 1.14
C ALA A 81 -1.55 -16.59 0.60
N LYS A 82 -1.67 -16.71 -0.73
CA LYS A 82 -2.79 -17.42 -1.37
C LYS A 82 -2.36 -18.84 -1.64
N GLU A 83 -3.24 -19.81 -1.39
CA GLU A 83 -2.96 -21.25 -1.62
C GLU A 83 -2.49 -21.55 -3.05
N SER A 84 -2.92 -20.76 -4.04
CA SER A 84 -2.57 -20.89 -5.46
C SER A 84 -1.81 -19.69 -6.03
N GLY A 85 -1.25 -18.82 -5.18
CA GLY A 85 -0.51 -17.64 -5.60
C GLY A 85 0.94 -17.95 -6.00
N ALA A 86 1.54 -17.12 -6.87
CA ALA A 86 2.96 -17.23 -7.19
C ALA A 86 3.88 -16.66 -6.09
N LEU A 87 3.31 -15.92 -5.13
CA LEU A 87 4.03 -15.36 -3.99
C LEU A 87 4.14 -16.39 -2.87
N THR A 88 5.38 -16.69 -2.46
CA THR A 88 5.65 -17.57 -1.32
C THR A 88 5.43 -16.84 0.01
N GLU A 89 5.27 -17.61 1.09
CA GLU A 89 5.20 -17.04 2.45
C GLU A 89 6.45 -16.21 2.78
N GLU A 90 7.64 -16.68 2.43
CA GLU A 90 8.92 -15.96 2.63
C GLU A 90 8.93 -14.59 1.91
N MET A 91 8.43 -14.53 0.66
CA MET A 91 8.34 -13.26 -0.08
C MET A 91 7.40 -12.26 0.60
N ILE A 92 6.30 -12.76 1.15
CA ILE A 92 5.31 -11.94 1.86
C ILE A 92 5.86 -11.47 3.19
N GLU A 93 6.51 -12.36 3.96
CA GLU A 93 7.13 -12.02 5.23
C GLU A 93 8.23 -10.96 5.04
N THR A 94 9.12 -11.19 4.06
CA THR A 94 10.21 -10.26 3.71
C THR A 94 9.69 -8.88 3.30
N TYR A 95 8.56 -8.82 2.60
CA TYR A 95 7.95 -7.56 2.18
C TYR A 95 7.27 -6.82 3.35
N TRP A 96 6.43 -7.50 4.13
CA TRP A 96 5.61 -6.84 5.14
C TRP A 96 6.37 -6.54 6.43
N PHE A 97 7.32 -7.38 6.82
CA PHE A 97 8.04 -7.31 8.10
C PHE A 97 9.50 -6.90 7.94
N ASP A 98 9.78 -6.00 6.99
CA ASP A 98 11.10 -5.44 6.79
C ASP A 98 11.53 -4.45 7.89
N GLU A 99 12.82 -4.09 7.90
CA GLU A 99 13.37 -3.10 8.84
C GLU A 99 12.97 -1.64 8.50
N LYS A 100 12.26 -1.42 7.38
CA LYS A 100 11.93 -0.09 6.85
C LYS A 100 10.51 0.36 7.21
N ASP A 101 9.83 -0.39 8.07
CA ASP A 101 8.47 -0.09 8.55
C ASP A 101 7.42 -0.17 7.43
N THR A 102 7.65 -1.03 6.41
CA THR A 102 6.81 -1.14 5.21
C THR A 102 5.34 -1.41 5.52
N MET A 103 5.02 -2.27 6.48
CA MET A 103 3.64 -2.51 6.90
C MET A 103 2.91 -1.23 7.33
N LYS A 104 3.51 -0.44 8.23
CA LYS A 104 2.90 0.80 8.72
C LYS A 104 2.75 1.84 7.61
N LYS A 105 3.75 1.93 6.74
CA LYS A 105 3.70 2.81 5.57
C LYS A 105 2.53 2.42 4.65
N ASN A 106 2.41 1.14 4.31
CA ASN A 106 1.33 0.63 3.48
C ASN A 106 -0.04 0.87 4.11
N PHE A 107 -0.20 0.61 5.41
CA PHE A 107 -1.47 0.83 6.11
C PHE A 107 -1.91 2.29 6.05
N LEU A 108 -1.00 3.23 6.31
CA LEU A 108 -1.29 4.66 6.22
C LEU A 108 -1.58 5.10 4.77
N PHE A 109 -0.76 4.64 3.81
CA PHE A 109 -0.93 4.95 2.40
C PHE A 109 -2.29 4.44 1.87
N ASN A 110 -2.62 3.19 2.18
CA ASN A 110 -3.85 2.54 1.75
C ASN A 110 -5.07 3.21 2.38
N ALA A 111 -5.03 3.53 3.67
CA ALA A 111 -6.08 4.31 4.33
C ALA A 111 -6.28 5.67 3.65
N THR A 112 -5.19 6.37 3.33
CA THR A 112 -5.24 7.69 2.67
C THR A 112 -5.94 7.59 1.31
N TYR A 113 -5.55 6.64 0.47
CA TYR A 113 -6.17 6.44 -0.84
C TYR A 113 -7.64 6.03 -0.73
N LEU A 114 -7.99 5.15 0.20
CA LEU A 114 -9.37 4.72 0.39
C LEU A 114 -10.28 5.85 0.90
N VAL A 115 -9.79 6.75 1.74
CA VAL A 115 -10.55 7.93 2.20
C VAL A 115 -10.93 8.84 1.03
N ILE A 116 -10.00 9.03 0.11
CA ILE A 116 -10.15 9.88 -1.07
C ILE A 116 -11.07 9.22 -2.12
N LEU A 117 -10.88 7.92 -2.36
CA LEU A 117 -11.54 7.21 -3.47
C LEU A 117 -12.91 6.64 -3.10
N VAL A 118 -13.14 6.27 -1.84
CA VAL A 118 -14.37 5.62 -1.36
C VAL A 118 -15.04 6.49 -0.28
N PRO A 119 -15.73 7.58 -0.64
CA PRO A 119 -16.04 8.62 0.34
C PRO A 119 -17.13 8.27 1.36
N ASN A 120 -17.90 7.20 1.16
CA ASN A 120 -18.86 6.72 2.15
C ASN A 120 -18.28 5.68 3.14
N ALA A 121 -17.02 5.26 2.96
CA ALA A 121 -16.40 4.29 3.87
C ALA A 121 -16.24 4.88 5.28
N LYS A 122 -16.72 4.17 6.30
CA LYS A 122 -16.74 4.60 7.71
C LYS A 122 -15.47 4.28 8.48
N ALA A 123 -14.81 3.18 8.14
CA ALA A 123 -13.54 2.78 8.75
C ALA A 123 -12.73 1.89 7.81
N TYR A 124 -11.45 1.79 8.11
CA TYR A 124 -10.47 0.99 7.39
C TYR A 124 -9.77 0.07 8.38
N GLU A 125 -9.73 -1.22 8.05
CA GLU A 125 -9.09 -2.24 8.86
C GLU A 125 -8.15 -3.05 7.95
N PHE A 126 -6.89 -3.16 8.35
CA PHE A 126 -5.87 -3.86 7.60
C PHE A 126 -5.21 -4.90 8.51
N GLN A 127 -5.20 -6.14 8.05
CA GLN A 127 -4.66 -7.26 8.81
C GLN A 127 -3.63 -8.02 7.97
N ILE A 128 -2.47 -8.30 8.55
CA ILE A 128 -1.46 -9.22 8.02
C ILE A 128 -1.02 -10.12 9.17
N GLU A 129 -1.20 -11.43 9.03
CA GLU A 129 -1.01 -12.41 10.10
C GLU A 129 -1.75 -12.00 11.39
N ASN A 130 -1.03 -11.89 12.52
CA ASN A 130 -1.56 -11.44 13.81
C ASN A 130 -1.51 -9.93 14.00
N LYS A 131 -1.08 -9.13 13.01
CA LYS A 131 -1.03 -7.67 13.11
C LYS A 131 -2.29 -7.07 12.52
N ASN A 132 -2.92 -6.16 13.27
CA ASN A 132 -4.13 -5.49 12.86
C ASN A 132 -4.01 -3.98 13.09
N PHE A 133 -4.39 -3.20 12.08
CA PHE A 133 -4.50 -1.75 12.18
C PHE A 133 -5.90 -1.33 11.80
N LYS A 134 -6.51 -0.46 12.60
CA LYS A 134 -7.85 0.07 12.36
C LYS A 134 -7.87 1.56 12.62
N ILE A 135 -8.52 2.30 11.72
CA ILE A 135 -8.74 3.74 11.85
C ILE A 135 -10.07 4.12 11.22
N THR A 136 -10.79 5.04 11.85
CA THR A 136 -12.07 5.55 11.34
C THR A 136 -11.85 6.59 10.25
N ARG A 137 -12.90 6.84 9.45
CA ARG A 137 -12.91 7.93 8.49
C ARG A 137 -12.68 9.28 9.13
N GLU A 138 -13.34 9.55 10.26
CA GLU A 138 -13.25 10.85 10.94
C GLU A 138 -11.82 11.14 11.40
N GLU A 139 -11.15 10.14 11.95
CA GLU A 139 -9.74 10.24 12.36
C GLU A 139 -8.82 10.50 11.16
N MET A 140 -9.01 9.78 10.05
CA MET A 140 -8.26 10.02 8.83
C MET A 140 -8.54 11.41 8.24
N LEU A 141 -9.79 11.87 8.21
CA LEU A 141 -10.13 13.21 7.71
C LEU A 141 -9.51 14.31 8.57
N SER A 142 -9.47 14.14 9.90
CA SER A 142 -8.78 15.07 10.80
C SER A 142 -7.29 15.20 10.47
N ILE A 143 -6.64 14.08 10.13
CA ILE A 143 -5.26 14.06 9.67
C ILE A 143 -5.14 14.76 8.31
N LEU A 144 -5.90 14.32 7.31
CA LEU A 144 -5.75 14.80 5.94
C LEU A 144 -6.09 16.28 5.78
N HIS A 145 -7.10 16.80 6.48
CA HIS A 145 -7.39 18.24 6.49
C HIS A 145 -6.30 19.08 7.15
N ARG A 146 -5.50 18.51 8.05
CA ARG A 146 -4.37 19.20 8.68
C ARG A 146 -3.13 19.18 7.79
N GLU A 147 -2.87 18.04 7.14
CA GLU A 147 -1.68 17.88 6.30
C GLU A 147 -1.86 18.48 4.88
N PHE A 148 -3.10 18.64 4.41
CA PHE A 148 -3.43 19.10 3.06
C PHE A 148 -4.52 20.17 3.05
N ASP A 149 -4.11 21.43 2.87
CA ASP A 149 -5.03 22.58 2.83
C ASP A 149 -6.05 22.52 1.68
N ASP A 150 -5.68 21.87 0.57
CA ASP A 150 -6.48 21.71 -0.65
C ASP A 150 -7.27 20.40 -0.70
N PHE A 151 -7.31 19.64 0.42
CA PHE A 151 -8.07 18.40 0.50
C PHE A 151 -9.58 18.66 0.21
N PRO A 152 -10.23 17.87 -0.66
CA PRO A 152 -11.64 18.04 -0.99
C PRO A 152 -12.57 17.87 0.22
N LYS A 153 -13.37 18.89 0.52
CA LYS A 153 -14.26 18.91 1.70
C LYS A 153 -15.70 18.55 1.34
N GLU A 154 -16.39 17.91 2.28
CA GLU A 154 -17.84 17.66 2.19
C GLU A 154 -18.23 16.97 0.87
N LYS A 155 -19.09 17.60 0.06
CA LYS A 155 -19.54 17.08 -1.24
C LYS A 155 -18.45 17.09 -2.31
N ASP A 156 -17.40 17.89 -2.14
CA ASP A 156 -16.34 18.03 -3.16
C ASP A 156 -15.52 16.76 -3.33
N ILE A 157 -15.48 15.89 -2.32
CA ILE A 157 -14.83 14.58 -2.40
C ILE A 157 -15.54 13.62 -3.36
N TRP A 158 -16.79 13.91 -3.72
CA TRP A 158 -17.55 13.17 -4.73
C TRP A 158 -17.32 13.72 -6.15
N ASP A 159 -16.73 14.92 -6.27
CA ASP A 159 -16.43 15.51 -7.56
C ASP A 159 -15.13 14.93 -8.11
N LYS A 160 -15.27 14.13 -9.18
CA LYS A 160 -14.17 13.50 -9.90
C LYS A 160 -13.06 14.48 -10.28
N ASN A 161 -13.40 15.68 -10.78
CA ASN A 161 -12.39 16.64 -11.24
C ASN A 161 -11.61 17.22 -10.05
N LYS A 162 -12.29 17.47 -8.92
CA LYS A 162 -11.64 17.96 -7.70
C LYS A 162 -10.73 16.89 -7.10
N VAL A 163 -11.17 15.63 -7.05
CA VAL A 163 -10.35 14.51 -6.56
C VAL A 163 -9.13 14.27 -7.47
N ILE A 164 -9.29 14.29 -8.79
CA ILE A 164 -8.17 14.15 -9.74
C ILE A 164 -7.18 15.30 -9.58
N LYS A 165 -7.68 16.54 -9.47
CA LYS A 165 -6.83 17.71 -9.24
C LYS A 165 -6.03 17.56 -7.94
N PHE A 166 -6.67 17.12 -6.87
CA PHE A 166 -6.01 16.87 -5.58
C PHE A 166 -4.88 15.84 -5.73
N PHE A 167 -5.15 14.68 -6.34
CA PHE A 167 -4.13 13.65 -6.54
C PHE A 167 -2.95 14.15 -7.38
N ASN A 168 -3.22 14.81 -8.52
CA ASN A 168 -2.16 15.32 -9.39
C ASN A 168 -1.26 16.35 -8.68
N GLY A 169 -1.82 17.12 -7.75
CA GLY A 169 -1.07 18.12 -6.98
C GLY A 169 -0.33 17.55 -5.76
N ASN A 170 -0.76 16.40 -5.24
CA ASN A 170 -0.33 15.90 -3.93
C ASN A 170 0.24 14.48 -3.92
N GLU A 171 0.36 13.78 -5.06
CA GLU A 171 0.90 12.40 -5.12
C GLU A 171 2.22 12.26 -4.36
N GLU A 172 3.21 13.11 -4.65
CA GLU A 172 4.51 13.08 -3.98
C GLU A 172 4.42 13.53 -2.51
N LYS A 173 3.55 14.49 -2.19
CA LYS A 173 3.36 14.94 -0.80
C LYS A 173 2.76 13.83 0.07
N ILE A 174 1.85 13.01 -0.46
CA ILE A 174 1.33 11.81 0.21
C ILE A 174 2.45 10.82 0.47
N LYS A 175 3.31 10.53 -0.52
CA LYS A 175 4.46 9.64 -0.35
C LYS A 175 5.42 10.16 0.73
N MET A 176 5.73 11.46 0.69
CA MET A 176 6.57 12.12 1.71
C MET A 176 5.99 12.04 3.12
N LEU A 177 4.67 12.28 3.27
CA LEU A 177 3.99 12.15 4.57
C LEU A 177 4.08 10.73 5.12
N VAL A 178 3.90 9.74 4.26
CA VAL A 178 4.02 8.32 4.64
C VAL A 178 5.46 7.96 4.99
N GLU A 179 6.46 8.57 4.34
CA GLU A 179 7.89 8.36 4.61
C GLU A 179 8.40 9.11 5.85
N ASP A 180 7.69 10.12 6.34
CA ASP A 180 8.03 10.84 7.56
C ASP A 180 7.96 9.92 8.80
N LYS A 181 9.13 9.66 9.40
CA LYS A 181 9.29 8.77 10.56
C LYS A 181 8.63 9.32 11.82
N ASP A 182 8.70 10.62 12.06
CA ASP A 182 8.17 11.25 13.27
C ASP A 182 6.65 11.36 13.20
N PHE A 183 6.13 11.64 12.01
CA PHE A 183 4.70 11.57 11.74
C PHE A 183 4.16 10.16 11.98
N ARG A 184 4.77 9.12 11.37
CA ARG A 184 4.36 7.72 11.60
C ARG A 184 4.44 7.35 13.07
N LYS A 185 5.54 7.66 13.75
CA LYS A 185 5.73 7.37 15.17
C LYS A 185 4.59 7.97 16.01
N SER A 186 4.23 9.22 15.73
CA SER A 186 3.15 9.92 16.45
C SER A 186 1.78 9.34 16.13
N LEU A 187 1.52 9.04 14.84
CA LEU A 187 0.27 8.44 14.38
C LEU A 187 0.04 7.07 15.03
N PHE A 188 1.03 6.17 14.95
CA PHE A 188 0.91 4.81 15.46
C PHE A 188 1.09 4.71 16.99
N ALA A 189 1.54 5.77 17.66
CA ALA A 189 1.39 5.88 19.11
C ALA A 189 -0.08 6.13 19.51
N LYS A 190 -0.82 6.91 18.71
CA LYS A 190 -2.23 7.21 18.93
C LYS A 190 -3.16 6.09 18.43
N TYR A 191 -2.81 5.49 17.29
CA TYR A 191 -3.56 4.43 16.62
C TYR A 191 -2.66 3.21 16.43
N PRO A 192 -2.40 2.44 17.50
CA PRO A 192 -1.41 1.37 17.46
C PRO A 192 -1.83 0.22 16.55
N VAL A 193 -0.83 -0.41 15.91
CA VAL A 193 -0.99 -1.74 15.32
C VAL A 193 -1.11 -2.74 16.46
N SER A 194 -2.28 -3.36 16.60
CA SER A 194 -2.54 -4.35 17.65
C SER A 194 -2.11 -5.75 17.22
N GLN A 195 -1.82 -6.59 18.22
CA GLN A 195 -1.70 -8.03 18.01
C GLN A 195 -3.05 -8.69 18.29
N LEU A 196 -3.56 -9.44 17.32
CA LEU A 196 -4.69 -10.33 17.49
C LEU A 196 -4.25 -11.51 18.36
N LYS A 197 -5.11 -11.87 19.32
CA LYS A 197 -4.91 -13.00 20.23
C LYS A 197 -5.31 -14.31 19.58
#